data_AF-A0A257W572-F1
#
_entry.id   AF-A0A257W572-F1
#
_cell.length_a   1.000
_cell.length_b   1.000
_cell.length_c   1.000
_cell.angle_alpha   90.00
_cell.angle_beta   90.00
_cell.angle_gamma   90.00
#
_symmetry.space_group_name_H-M   'P 1'
#
loop_
_entity.id
_entity.type
_entity.pdbx_description
1 polymer ?
#
loop_
_entity_poly.entity_id
_entity_poly.type
_entity_poly.pdbx_seq_one_letter_code
_entity_poly.pdbx_strand_id
1 'polypeptide(L)' 'MRILIILAAVFLPIVGSCIAGPKPNVLLLMSDDLANTLGCYGHPLAKTPHIDALARRGILFERAYCQFPHCNPSRASMLS' A
#
# COMPACT_ATOMS: atom_id res chain seq x y z
N MET A 1 27.41 -17.46 42.20
CA MET A 1 27.77 -16.45 41.17
C MET A 1 27.98 -17.01 39.75
N ARG A 2 28.48 -18.26 39.55
CA ARG A 2 28.67 -18.83 38.20
C ARG A 2 27.37 -19.27 37.49
N ILE A 3 26.36 -19.74 38.23
CA ILE A 3 25.06 -20.18 37.68
C ILE A 3 24.19 -19.02 37.15
N LEU A 4 24.28 -17.83 37.74
CA LEU A 4 23.53 -16.65 37.28
C LEU A 4 24.03 -16.13 35.92
N ILE A 5 25.34 -16.27 35.67
CA ILE A 5 25.98 -15.83 34.42
C ILE A 5 25.58 -16.74 33.25
N ILE A 6 25.39 -18.04 33.50
CA ILE A 6 25.00 -19.02 32.47
C ILE A 6 23.55 -18.81 32.03
N LEU A 7 22.64 -18.46 32.96
CA LEU A 7 21.23 -18.19 32.65
C LEU A 7 21.05 -16.92 31.78
N ALA A 8 21.88 -15.90 31.99
CA ALA A 8 21.86 -14.68 31.18
C ALA A 8 22.40 -14.89 29.75
N ALA A 9 23.38 -15.80 29.56
CA ALA A 9 23.96 -16.09 28.26
C ALA A 9 23.01 -16.89 27.33
N VAL A 10 22.13 -17.73 27.91
CA VAL A 10 21.16 -18.53 27.14
C VAL A 10 20.02 -17.67 26.57
N PHE A 11 19.74 -16.51 27.16
CA PHE A 11 18.69 -15.59 26.68
C PHE A 11 19.15 -14.62 25.57
N LEU A 12 20.43 -14.65 25.16
CA LEU A 12 21.04 -13.58 24.35
C LEU A 12 21.21 -13.86 22.83
N PRO A 13 20.48 -14.78 22.17
CA PRO A 13 20.29 -14.59 20.74
C PRO A 13 18.89 -15.04 20.26
N ILE A 14 17.82 -14.43 20.77
CA ILE A 14 16.51 -14.46 20.09
C ILE A 14 16.18 -13.09 19.46
N VAL A 15 17.13 -12.15 19.50
CA VAL A 15 17.06 -10.94 18.66
C VAL A 15 17.45 -11.38 17.24
N GLY A 16 16.54 -12.07 16.57
CA GLY A 16 16.68 -12.44 15.18
C GLY A 16 16.98 -11.17 14.38
N SER A 17 18.10 -11.16 13.67
CA SER A 17 18.36 -10.12 12.71
C SER A 17 17.26 -10.17 11.66
N CYS A 18 16.36 -9.20 11.73
CA CYS A 18 15.44 -8.90 10.65
C CYS A 18 16.31 -8.44 9.47
N ILE A 19 16.67 -9.37 8.58
CA ILE A 19 17.18 -8.98 7.27
C ILE A 19 16.05 -8.19 6.63
N ALA A 20 16.24 -6.87 6.56
CA ALA A 20 15.35 -6.00 5.83
C ALA A 20 15.30 -6.55 4.40
N GLY A 21 14.14 -7.05 4.01
CA GLY A 21 13.92 -7.51 2.64
C GLY A 21 14.25 -6.40 1.64
N PRO A 22 14.50 -6.73 0.36
CA PRO A 22 14.77 -5.72 -0.64
C PRO A 22 13.68 -4.65 -0.63
N LYS A 23 14.10 -3.38 -0.67
CA LYS A 23 13.18 -2.24 -0.70
C LYS A 23 12.25 -2.41 -1.92
N PRO A 24 10.91 -2.44 -1.73
CA PRO A 24 10.01 -2.61 -2.85
C PRO A 24 10.07 -1.38 -3.77
N ASN A 25 9.87 -1.62 -5.06
CA ASN A 25 9.58 -0.54 -6.01
C ASN A 25 8.13 -0.10 -5.81
N VAL A 26 7.91 1.21 -5.82
CA VAL A 26 6.57 1.80 -5.67
C VAL A 26 6.22 2.54 -6.96
N LEU A 27 5.09 2.18 -7.57
CA LEU A 27 4.54 2.86 -8.75
C LEU A 27 3.21 3.51 -8.36
N LEU A 28 3.15 4.84 -8.39
CA LEU A 28 1.92 5.60 -8.23
C LEU A 28 1.30 5.85 -9.60
N LEU A 29 0.14 5.24 -9.86
CA LEU A 29 -0.67 5.48 -11.05
C LEU A 29 -1.79 6.47 -10.70
N MET A 30 -1.84 7.60 -11.40
CA MET A 30 -2.87 8.62 -11.22
C MET A 30 -3.47 8.98 -12.58
N SER A 31 -4.78 8.83 -12.71
CA SER A 31 -5.55 9.25 -13.90
C SER A 31 -6.19 10.61 -13.63
N ASP A 32 -6.12 11.53 -14.59
CA ASP A 32 -6.79 12.83 -14.47
C ASP A 32 -8.31 12.67 -14.68
N ASP A 33 -9.10 13.39 -13.90
CA ASP A 33 -10.58 13.46 -13.95
C ASP A 33 -11.34 12.11 -13.94
N LEU A 34 -10.71 11.05 -13.42
CA LEU A 34 -11.34 9.73 -13.35
C LEU A 34 -12.29 9.63 -12.14
N ALA A 35 -13.57 9.46 -12.42
CA ALA A 35 -14.60 9.09 -11.44
C ALA A 35 -14.57 7.57 -11.14
N ASN A 36 -15.57 7.06 -10.41
CA ASN A 36 -15.76 5.63 -10.16
C ASN A 36 -16.29 4.84 -11.38
N THR A 37 -16.05 5.33 -12.59
CA THR A 37 -16.52 4.76 -13.86
C THR A 37 -15.63 3.59 -14.33
N LEU A 38 -15.36 2.64 -13.44
CA LEU A 38 -14.54 1.44 -13.70
C LEU A 38 -15.36 0.17 -13.49
N GLY A 39 -14.97 -0.91 -14.16
CA GLY A 39 -15.60 -2.23 -14.02
C GLY A 39 -15.52 -2.77 -12.59
N CYS A 40 -14.39 -2.58 -11.90
CA CYS A 40 -14.22 -2.96 -10.49
C CYS A 40 -15.15 -2.22 -9.51
N TYR A 41 -15.70 -1.06 -9.90
CA TYR A 41 -16.73 -0.33 -9.15
C TYR A 41 -18.16 -0.62 -9.63
N GLY A 42 -18.33 -1.58 -10.54
CA GLY A 42 -19.64 -2.02 -11.04
C GLY A 42 -20.21 -1.20 -12.19
N HIS A 43 -19.40 -0.36 -12.86
CA HIS A 43 -19.90 0.45 -13.98
C HIS A 43 -20.28 -0.44 -15.18
N PRO A 44 -21.53 -0.39 -15.70
CA PRO A 44 -22.07 -1.40 -16.61
C PRO A 44 -21.43 -1.40 -18.02
N LEU A 45 -20.80 -0.30 -18.42
CA LEU A 45 -20.22 -0.11 -19.76
C LEU A 45 -18.69 0.05 -19.75
N ALA A 46 -18.06 0.10 -18.57
CA ALA A 46 -16.63 0.36 -18.49
C ALA A 46 -15.85 -0.89 -18.93
N LYS A 47 -14.89 -0.72 -19.84
CA LYS A 47 -13.98 -1.79 -20.28
C LYS A 47 -12.60 -1.53 -19.71
N THR A 48 -12.37 -1.99 -18.48
CA THR A 48 -11.15 -1.69 -17.70
C THR A 48 -10.41 -2.95 -17.23
N PRO A 49 -10.16 -3.95 -18.11
CA PRO A 49 -9.75 -5.30 -17.69
C PRO A 49 -8.44 -5.32 -16.88
N HIS A 50 -7.51 -4.41 -17.16
CA HIS A 50 -6.25 -4.30 -16.44
C HIS A 50 -6.40 -3.67 -15.04
N ILE A 51 -7.25 -2.65 -14.92
CA ILE A 51 -7.56 -2.04 -13.61
C ILE A 51 -8.38 -3.00 -12.77
N ASP A 52 -9.34 -3.70 -13.38
CA ASP A 52 -10.15 -4.70 -12.69
C ASP A 52 -9.30 -5.88 -12.19
N ALA A 53 -8.30 -6.30 -12.99
CA ALA A 53 -7.34 -7.31 -12.57
C ALA A 53 -6.44 -6.82 -11.42
N LEU A 54 -6.04 -5.54 -11.44
CA LEU A 54 -5.28 -4.92 -10.35
C LEU A 54 -6.09 -4.88 -9.06
N ALA A 55 -7.38 -4.52 -9.14
CA ALA A 55 -8.28 -4.52 -7.99
C ALA A 55 -8.46 -5.93 -7.39
N ARG A 56 -8.64 -6.96 -8.22
CA ARG A 56 -8.81 -8.36 -7.76
C ARG A 56 -7.59 -8.93 -7.03
N ARG A 57 -6.37 -8.48 -7.37
CA ARG A 57 -5.13 -8.96 -6.75
C ARG A 57 -4.64 -8.07 -5.60
N GLY A 58 -5.39 -7.02 -5.27
CA GLY A 58 -5.01 -5.99 -4.32
C GLY A 58 -6.17 -5.61 -3.40
N ILE A 59 -6.15 -4.36 -2.95
CA ILE A 59 -7.20 -3.77 -2.11
C ILE A 59 -7.93 -2.72 -2.95
N LEU A 60 -9.25 -2.84 -3.04
CA LEU A 60 -10.13 -1.83 -3.63
C LEU A 60 -10.70 -0.95 -2.52
N PHE A 61 -10.49 0.36 -2.63
CA PHE A 61 -11.09 1.32 -1.70
C PHE A 61 -12.46 1.78 -2.25
N GLU A 62 -13.54 1.36 -1.60
CA GLU A 62 -14.91 1.77 -1.96
C GLU A 62 -15.24 3.21 -1.54
N ARG A 63 -14.44 3.76 -0.60
CA ARG A 63 -14.65 5.08 0.01
C ARG A 63 -13.36 5.90 -0.04
N ALA A 64 -12.86 6.16 -1.24
CA ALA A 64 -11.72 7.03 -1.48
C ALA A 64 -12.19 8.46 -1.83
N TYR A 65 -11.61 9.47 -1.18
CA TYR A 65 -11.96 10.88 -1.38
C TYR A 65 -10.71 11.71 -1.67
N CYS A 66 -10.81 12.69 -2.57
CA CYS A 66 -9.78 13.71 -2.74
C CYS A 66 -9.96 14.84 -1.71
N GLN A 67 -8.88 15.55 -1.39
CA GLN A 67 -8.95 16.69 -0.46
C GLN A 67 -9.66 17.90 -1.08
N PHE A 68 -9.59 18.05 -2.40
CA PHE A 68 -10.23 19.15 -3.12
C PHE A 68 -10.54 18.73 -4.56
N PRO A 69 -11.75 18.99 -5.09
CA PRO A 69 -12.16 18.52 -6.43
C PRO A 69 -11.62 19.41 -7.56
N HIS A 70 -10.33 19.76 -7.50
CA HIS A 70 -9.60 20.36 -8.61
C HIS A 70 -8.24 19.68 -8.77
N CYS A 71 -7.86 19.49 -10.02
CA CYS A 71 -6.69 18.70 -10.39
C CYS A 71 -5.39 19.21 -9.74
N ASN A 72 -5.14 20.52 -9.74
CA ASN A 72 -3.92 21.09 -9.16
C ASN A 72 -3.81 20.95 -7.62
N PRO A 73 -4.77 21.44 -6.81
CA PRO A 73 -4.70 21.27 -5.35
C PRO A 73 -4.82 19.81 -4.90
N SER A 74 -5.57 18.95 -5.63
CA SER A 74 -5.64 17.51 -5.33
C SER A 74 -4.26 16.84 -5.51
N ARG A 75 -3.59 17.11 -6.63
CA ARG A 75 -2.25 16.57 -6.90
C ARG A 75 -1.20 17.11 -5.93
N ALA A 76 -1.25 18.41 -5.62
CA ALA A 76 -0.34 19.02 -4.65
C ALA A 76 -0.45 18.32 -3.29
N SER A 77 -1.68 18.11 -2.80
CA SER A 77 -1.93 17.41 -1.53
C SER A 77 -1.46 15.96 -1.50
N MET A 78 -1.37 15.27 -2.64
CA MET A 78 -0.91 13.87 -2.69
C MET A 78 0.61 13.74 -2.77
N LEU A 79 1.31 14.79 -3.20
CA LEU A 79 2.77 14.76 -3.46
C LEU A 79 3.60 15.54 -2.43
N SER A 80 2.95 16.30 -1.54
CA SER A 80 3.57 17.12 -0.49
C SER A 80 3.76 16.38 0.82
#